data_AF-J8W6R0-F1
#
_entry.id   AF-J8W6R0-F1
#
_cell.length_a   1.000
_cell.length_b   1.000
_cell.length_c   1.000
_cell.angle_alpha   90.00
_cell.angle_beta   90.00
_cell.angle_gamma   90.00
#
_symmetry.space_group_name_H-M   'P 1'
#
loop_
_entity.id
_entity.type
_entity.pdbx_description
1 polymer ?
#
loop_
_entity_poly.entity_id
_entity_poly.type
_entity_poly.pdbx_seq_one_letter_code
_entity_poly.pdbx_strand_id
1 'polypeptide(L)'
;MKFQRLAALTCFVAAGIFISSCDKETPQQEQKPTQPTTPVVQPEEPAAPGEARVAVAQPGGLEAALKGQDLEQLTKLTVRSGVLNQADLDYVTKSLKIEAIDLSAATLRLGDEDKGFYGNSTLKKITAPADIEKTQKDWFSNTLATEIIFPGNKLKSFGGAVYNEKLKSITLPNSVEEIGAAAFANSNFESITLSTSLKSIPTEAFKGCRRLTKLTIPTSLTEIKDNVFTGCAQLKEITFLCPAPTFTTNDLDENAFEDFNYSIEPTFTVPKGTKDAYLKALNWSPKSRVAKYFVEAE
;
A
#
# COMPACT_ATOMS: atom_id res chain seq x y z
N MET A 1 -56.32 29.50 27.73
CA MET A 1 -57.67 29.62 27.13
C MET A 1 -57.53 30.29 25.76
N LYS A 2 -58.01 29.63 24.69
CA LYS A 2 -58.19 30.11 23.29
C LYS A 2 -56.91 30.29 22.45
N PHE A 3 -56.66 29.44 21.43
CA PHE A 3 -57.18 29.44 20.04
C PHE A 3 -56.70 30.71 19.29
N GLN A 4 -56.01 30.72 18.14
CA GLN A 4 -56.10 29.92 16.91
C GLN A 4 -54.80 30.07 16.09
N ARG A 5 -54.40 29.02 15.36
CA ARG A 5 -53.50 29.08 14.20
C ARG A 5 -54.36 29.22 12.94
N LEU A 6 -53.96 30.08 11.99
CA LEU A 6 -54.55 30.18 10.65
C LEU A 6 -53.52 29.74 9.60
N ALA A 7 -54.03 29.08 8.56
CA ALA A 7 -53.32 28.28 7.57
C ALA A 7 -53.23 28.95 6.19
N ALA A 8 -52.35 28.44 5.34
CA ALA A 8 -52.48 28.33 3.87
C ALA A 8 -51.54 27.19 3.42
N LEU A 9 -52.00 25.99 3.01
CA LEU A 9 -52.67 25.59 1.74
C LEU A 9 -51.77 25.89 0.53
N THR A 10 -51.20 24.90 -0.16
CA THR A 10 -51.89 24.16 -1.25
C THR A 10 -51.46 22.69 -1.44
N CYS A 11 -52.47 21.90 -1.82
CA CYS A 11 -52.50 20.47 -2.13
C CYS A 11 -51.96 20.09 -3.53
N PHE A 12 -51.58 18.81 -3.68
CA PHE A 12 -52.06 17.96 -4.78
C PHE A 12 -52.41 16.55 -4.22
N VAL A 13 -53.51 16.02 -4.75
CA VAL A 13 -54.34 14.84 -4.41
C VAL A 13 -54.27 13.92 -5.65
N ALA A 14 -54.49 12.60 -5.71
CA ALA A 14 -54.55 11.45 -4.81
C ALA A 14 -54.71 10.18 -5.69
N ALA A 15 -54.57 8.99 -5.11
CA ALA A 15 -55.40 7.77 -5.30
C ALA A 15 -54.85 6.71 -4.32
N GLY A 16 -55.51 6.39 -3.20
CA GLY A 16 -56.66 5.45 -3.08
C GLY A 16 -56.13 4.01 -3.04
N ILE A 17 -56.28 3.17 -2.01
CA ILE A 17 -57.50 2.77 -1.28
C ILE A 17 -57.09 2.13 0.07
N PHE A 18 -57.87 2.39 1.13
CA PHE A 18 -57.84 1.72 2.44
C PHE A 18 -58.86 0.58 2.48
N ILE A 19 -58.52 -0.55 3.10
CA ILE A 19 -59.51 -1.43 3.77
C ILE A 19 -58.98 -1.84 5.15
N SER A 20 -59.93 -1.86 6.08
CA SER A 20 -59.88 -1.91 7.53
C SER A 20 -59.69 -3.32 8.14
N SER A 21 -59.10 -3.33 9.34
CA SER A 21 -59.35 -4.21 10.51
C SER A 21 -59.12 -5.73 10.42
N CYS A 22 -58.26 -6.27 11.29
CA CYS A 22 -58.68 -7.04 12.48
C CYS A 22 -57.45 -7.60 13.23
N ASP A 23 -57.42 -7.37 14.54
CA ASP A 23 -56.49 -7.98 15.50
C ASP A 23 -56.56 -9.51 15.48
N LYS A 24 -55.40 -10.16 15.41
CA LYS A 24 -55.17 -11.52 15.92
C LYS A 24 -53.81 -11.59 16.58
N GLU A 25 -53.83 -11.89 17.87
CA GLU A 25 -52.69 -12.21 18.72
C GLU A 25 -51.85 -13.35 18.11
N THR A 26 -50.53 -13.16 18.06
CA THR A 26 -49.56 -14.20 17.71
C THR A 26 -49.03 -14.82 19.01
N PRO A 27 -48.95 -16.16 19.16
CA PRO A 27 -48.46 -16.78 20.39
C PRO A 27 -46.96 -16.55 20.56
N GLN A 28 -46.53 -16.25 21.79
CA GLN A 28 -45.12 -16.24 22.17
C GLN A 28 -44.53 -17.64 22.00
N GLN A 29 -43.56 -17.79 21.09
CA GLN A 29 -42.69 -18.96 21.06
C GLN A 29 -41.66 -18.84 22.18
N GLU A 30 -41.77 -19.76 23.15
CA GLU A 30 -40.81 -19.99 24.21
C GLU A 30 -39.45 -20.39 23.61
N GLN A 31 -38.44 -19.52 23.73
CA GLN A 31 -37.08 -19.82 23.29
C GLN A 31 -36.45 -20.85 24.23
N LYS A 32 -36.22 -22.05 23.71
CA LYS A 32 -35.44 -23.11 24.36
C LYS A 32 -34.00 -22.63 24.59
N PRO A 33 -33.38 -22.88 25.76
CA PRO A 33 -32.02 -22.42 26.04
C PRO A 33 -31.03 -22.98 25.02
N THR A 34 -30.28 -22.11 24.34
CA THR A 34 -29.19 -22.49 23.45
C THR A 34 -28.05 -23.10 24.25
N GLN A 35 -27.73 -24.36 23.93
CA GLN A 35 -26.59 -25.09 24.49
C GLN A 35 -25.27 -24.42 24.02
N PRO A 36 -24.24 -24.30 24.87
CA PRO A 36 -22.99 -23.67 24.48
C PRO A 36 -22.33 -24.51 23.37
N THR A 37 -22.25 -23.98 22.16
CA THR A 37 -21.45 -24.59 21.09
C THR A 37 -19.98 -24.36 21.40
N THR A 38 -19.29 -25.41 21.85
CA THR A 38 -17.84 -25.45 21.90
C THR A 38 -17.31 -25.15 20.49
N PRO A 39 -16.31 -24.26 20.31
CA PRO A 39 -15.73 -24.03 18.98
C PRO A 39 -15.13 -25.35 18.51
N VAL A 40 -15.63 -25.87 17.40
CA VAL A 40 -15.00 -27.01 16.73
C VAL A 40 -13.68 -26.49 16.18
N VAL A 41 -12.58 -26.73 16.91
CA VAL A 41 -11.22 -26.51 16.43
C VAL A 41 -11.02 -27.49 15.27
N GLN A 42 -11.13 -27.00 14.03
CA GLN A 42 -10.73 -27.79 12.87
C GLN A 42 -9.25 -28.16 13.03
N PRO A 43 -8.85 -29.42 12.84
CA PRO A 43 -7.44 -29.79 12.84
C PRO A 43 -6.70 -28.94 11.80
N GLU A 44 -5.63 -28.27 12.21
CA GLU A 44 -4.74 -27.56 11.28
C GLU A 44 -4.33 -28.53 10.16
N GLU A 45 -4.63 -28.18 8.92
CA GLU A 45 -4.22 -28.97 7.75
C GLU A 45 -2.70 -29.15 7.77
N PRO A 46 -2.18 -30.39 7.59
CA PRO A 46 -0.75 -30.64 7.56
C PRO A 46 -0.06 -29.73 6.54
N ALA A 47 1.10 -29.18 6.90
CA ALA A 47 1.87 -28.39 5.96
C ALA A 47 2.24 -29.24 4.72
N ALA A 48 2.14 -28.66 3.53
CA ALA A 48 2.53 -29.35 2.31
C ALA A 48 4.04 -29.66 2.34
N PRO A 49 4.52 -30.66 1.57
CA PRO A 49 5.96 -30.93 1.47
C PRO A 49 6.76 -29.67 1.13
N GLY A 50 7.83 -29.41 1.89
CA GLY A 50 8.65 -28.21 1.74
C GLY A 50 8.06 -26.94 2.35
N GLU A 51 6.96 -27.02 3.11
CA GLU A 51 6.41 -25.91 3.90
C GLU A 51 6.60 -26.15 5.40
N ALA A 52 6.95 -25.10 6.14
CA ALA A 52 6.92 -25.10 7.60
C ALA A 52 5.94 -24.04 8.13
N ARG A 53 5.19 -24.41 9.17
CA ARG A 53 4.28 -23.51 9.91
C ARG A 53 4.71 -23.51 11.37
N VAL A 54 5.21 -22.38 11.86
CA VAL A 54 5.83 -22.30 13.19
C VAL A 54 5.27 -21.15 14.04
N ALA A 55 5.26 -21.34 15.35
CA ALA A 55 5.01 -20.29 16.32
C ALA A 55 6.34 -19.93 16.99
N VAL A 56 6.65 -18.64 17.08
CA VAL A 56 7.90 -18.15 17.69
C VAL A 56 7.62 -17.74 19.13
N ALA A 57 8.13 -18.51 20.09
CA ALA A 57 7.82 -18.34 21.51
C ALA A 57 8.40 -17.05 22.11
N GLN A 58 9.54 -16.59 21.61
CA GLN A 58 10.24 -15.38 22.06
C GLN A 58 11.06 -14.78 20.91
N PRO A 59 11.34 -13.47 20.91
CA PRO A 59 12.20 -12.85 19.92
C PRO A 59 13.58 -13.51 19.84
N GLY A 60 14.07 -13.78 18.64
CA GLY A 60 15.29 -14.56 18.37
C GLY A 60 15.08 -16.08 18.41
N GLY A 61 13.84 -16.55 18.59
CA GLY A 61 13.51 -17.96 18.76
C GLY A 61 13.17 -18.71 17.47
N LEU A 62 13.23 -18.08 16.29
CA LEU A 62 12.79 -18.70 15.04
C LEU A 62 13.61 -19.95 14.67
N GLU A 63 14.93 -19.91 14.84
CA GLU A 63 15.80 -21.07 14.61
C GLU A 63 15.38 -22.27 15.47
N ALA A 64 15.10 -22.03 16.76
CA ALA A 64 14.62 -23.07 17.66
C ALA A 64 13.23 -23.59 17.26
N ALA A 65 12.36 -22.72 16.76
CA ALA A 65 11.02 -23.09 16.28
C ALA A 65 11.04 -23.95 15.01
N LEU A 66 12.13 -23.88 14.22
CA LEU A 66 12.35 -24.68 13.02
C LEU A 66 13.14 -25.97 13.28
N LYS A 67 13.51 -26.25 14.54
CA LYS A 67 14.25 -27.46 14.90
C LYS A 67 13.46 -28.72 14.50
N GLY A 68 14.12 -29.60 13.74
CA GLY A 68 13.52 -30.86 13.25
C GLY A 68 12.78 -30.74 11.92
N GLN A 69 12.68 -29.54 11.34
CA GLN A 69 12.26 -29.37 9.95
C GLN A 69 13.41 -29.75 9.00
N ASP A 70 13.06 -30.27 7.83
CA ASP A 70 14.00 -30.47 6.73
C ASP A 70 14.27 -29.13 6.04
N LEU A 71 15.31 -28.42 6.50
CA LEU A 71 15.66 -27.10 5.98
C LEU A 71 16.23 -27.15 4.56
N GLU A 72 16.70 -28.30 4.09
CA GLU A 72 17.21 -28.45 2.73
C GLU A 72 16.08 -28.49 1.70
N GLN A 73 14.93 -29.04 2.09
CA GLN A 73 13.72 -29.07 1.25
C GLN A 73 12.75 -27.92 1.55
N LEU A 74 13.03 -27.09 2.55
CA LEU A 74 12.14 -26.00 2.94
C LEU A 74 12.15 -24.89 1.88
N THR A 75 11.00 -24.65 1.28
CA THR A 75 10.79 -23.60 0.26
C THR A 75 9.90 -22.47 0.77
N LYS A 76 9.04 -22.72 1.76
CA LYS A 76 8.11 -21.74 2.31
C LYS A 76 8.00 -21.82 3.82
N LEU A 77 8.04 -20.66 4.46
CA LEU A 77 7.88 -20.49 5.89
C LEU A 77 6.64 -19.65 6.19
N THR A 78 5.77 -20.14 7.08
CA THR A 78 4.68 -19.36 7.66
C THR A 78 4.89 -19.24 9.16
N VAL A 79 4.94 -18.01 9.65
CA VAL A 79 4.97 -17.74 11.10
C VAL A 79 3.55 -17.41 11.54
N ARG A 80 2.90 -18.40 12.17
CA ARG A 80 1.48 -18.34 12.56
C ARG A 80 1.22 -17.51 13.82
N SER A 81 2.27 -17.25 14.62
CA SER A 81 2.22 -16.36 15.78
C SER A 81 3.62 -16.12 16.32
N GLY A 82 3.76 -15.07 17.12
CA GLY A 82 4.99 -14.75 17.86
C GLY A 82 5.55 -13.39 17.51
N VAL A 83 6.50 -12.94 18.34
CA VAL A 83 7.23 -11.69 18.13
C VAL A 83 8.60 -12.02 17.58
N LEU A 84 8.95 -11.43 16.44
CA LEU A 84 10.23 -11.60 15.78
C LEU A 84 11.08 -10.34 15.96
N ASN A 85 12.39 -10.51 16.10
CA ASN A 85 13.35 -9.41 16.07
C ASN A 85 14.30 -9.56 14.87
N GLN A 86 15.31 -8.69 14.78
CA GLN A 86 16.27 -8.74 13.67
C GLN A 86 17.09 -10.03 13.63
N ALA A 87 17.32 -10.71 14.76
CA ALA A 87 18.04 -11.99 14.75
C ALA A 87 17.22 -13.08 14.04
N ASP A 88 15.89 -13.08 14.19
CA ASP A 88 15.01 -13.98 13.45
C ASP A 88 15.04 -13.69 11.95
N LEU A 89 14.97 -12.41 11.57
CA LEU A 89 15.05 -12.01 10.16
C LEU A 89 16.43 -12.27 9.56
N ASP A 90 17.50 -12.13 10.33
CA ASP A 90 18.85 -12.51 9.95
C ASP A 90 18.95 -14.02 9.70
N TYR A 91 18.32 -14.84 10.54
CA TYR A 91 18.27 -16.28 10.32
C TYR A 91 17.52 -16.62 9.01
N VAL A 92 16.39 -15.97 8.76
CA VAL A 92 15.66 -16.09 7.48
C VAL A 92 16.55 -15.72 6.30
N THR A 93 17.25 -14.58 6.39
CA THR A 93 17.96 -14.02 5.24
C THR A 93 19.31 -14.65 4.98
N LYS A 94 20.01 -15.12 6.02
CA LYS A 94 21.39 -15.63 5.94
C LYS A 94 21.47 -17.15 5.96
N SER A 95 20.55 -17.82 6.68
CA SER A 95 20.63 -19.27 6.92
C SER A 95 19.64 -20.06 6.08
N LEU A 96 18.42 -19.55 5.86
CA LEU A 96 17.40 -20.28 5.10
C LEU A 96 17.56 -20.10 3.58
N LYS A 97 17.10 -21.11 2.82
CA LYS A 97 17.04 -21.09 1.35
C LYS A 97 15.61 -21.04 0.81
N ILE A 98 14.69 -20.54 1.63
CA ILE A 98 13.28 -20.41 1.28
C ILE A 98 13.06 -19.34 0.20
N GLU A 99 12.01 -19.56 -0.59
CA GLU A 99 11.56 -18.64 -1.64
C GLU A 99 10.35 -17.80 -1.20
N ALA A 100 9.63 -18.23 -0.17
CA ALA A 100 8.45 -17.52 0.33
C ALA A 100 8.42 -17.48 1.85
N ILE A 101 8.06 -16.31 2.39
CA ILE A 101 7.78 -16.14 3.81
C ILE A 101 6.44 -15.43 4.02
N ASP A 102 5.66 -15.93 4.97
CA ASP A 102 4.42 -15.33 5.43
C ASP A 102 4.54 -14.97 6.92
N LEU A 103 4.57 -13.67 7.20
CA LEU A 103 4.60 -13.09 8.54
C LEU A 103 3.28 -12.45 8.94
N SER A 104 2.19 -12.65 8.19
CA SER A 104 0.91 -11.95 8.39
C SER A 104 0.36 -12.04 9.82
N ALA A 105 0.62 -13.14 10.51
CA ALA A 105 0.20 -13.40 11.90
C ALA A 105 1.31 -13.19 12.95
N ALA A 106 2.51 -12.79 12.54
CA ALA A 106 3.59 -12.42 13.44
C ALA A 106 3.53 -10.92 13.78
N THR A 107 4.27 -10.52 14.81
CA THR A 107 4.58 -9.11 15.11
C THR A 107 6.09 -8.90 15.02
N LEU A 108 6.52 -7.74 14.53
CA LEU A 108 7.94 -7.38 14.49
C LEU A 108 8.31 -6.40 15.60
N ARG A 109 9.37 -6.71 16.34
CA ARG A 109 10.03 -5.83 17.30
C ARG A 109 11.42 -5.46 16.77
N LEU A 110 11.48 -4.36 16.04
CA LEU A 110 12.68 -3.91 15.33
C LEU A 110 13.06 -2.50 15.76
N GLY A 111 14.37 -2.27 15.93
CA GLY A 111 14.96 -0.95 16.16
C GLY A 111 15.05 -0.13 14.88
N ASP A 112 15.36 1.16 14.98
CA ASP A 112 15.37 2.05 13.82
C ASP A 112 16.49 1.75 12.81
N GLU A 113 17.57 1.09 13.26
CA GLU A 113 18.72 0.68 12.42
C GLU A 113 18.58 -0.76 11.87
N ASP A 114 17.50 -1.46 12.20
CA ASP A 114 17.28 -2.84 11.77
C ASP A 114 17.00 -2.92 10.26
N LYS A 115 17.64 -3.90 9.61
CA LYS A 115 17.69 -3.99 8.14
C LYS A 115 16.67 -4.96 7.54
N GLY A 116 15.84 -5.61 8.36
CA GLY A 116 14.77 -6.48 7.90
C GLY A 116 15.25 -7.57 6.95
N PHE A 117 14.83 -7.48 5.68
CA PHE A 117 15.18 -8.43 4.62
C PHE A 117 16.34 -7.98 3.71
N TYR A 118 17.07 -6.92 4.07
CA TYR A 118 18.14 -6.36 3.26
C TYR A 118 19.10 -7.43 2.70
N GLY A 119 19.37 -7.35 1.40
CA GLY A 119 20.36 -8.22 0.74
C GLY A 119 19.94 -9.68 0.60
N ASN A 120 18.69 -10.04 0.96
CA ASN A 120 18.25 -11.41 0.82
C ASN A 120 18.18 -11.84 -0.66
N SER A 121 18.83 -12.97 -0.94
CA SER A 121 19.04 -13.47 -2.30
C SER A 121 18.18 -14.69 -2.67
N THR A 122 17.16 -15.04 -1.87
CA THR A 122 16.35 -16.25 -2.09
C THR A 122 14.85 -15.99 -2.11
N LEU A 123 14.35 -15.09 -1.27
CA LEU A 123 12.93 -14.78 -1.16
C LEU A 123 12.43 -14.09 -2.43
N LYS A 124 11.43 -14.71 -3.05
CA LYS A 124 10.65 -14.20 -4.18
C LYS A 124 9.33 -13.57 -3.71
N LYS A 125 8.75 -14.08 -2.62
CA LYS A 125 7.49 -13.60 -2.04
C LYS A 125 7.63 -13.32 -0.55
N ILE A 126 7.30 -12.10 -0.14
CA ILE A 126 7.34 -11.68 1.27
C ILE A 126 5.97 -11.13 1.64
N THR A 127 5.31 -11.74 2.63
CA THR A 127 4.11 -11.17 3.25
C THR A 127 4.49 -10.55 4.60
N ALA A 128 4.35 -9.24 4.71
CA ALA A 128 4.64 -8.49 5.94
C ALA A 128 3.59 -8.79 7.03
N PRO A 129 3.90 -8.51 8.32
CA PRO A 129 2.92 -8.53 9.40
C PRO A 129 1.67 -7.70 9.09
N ALA A 130 0.49 -8.21 9.47
CA ALA A 130 -0.76 -7.45 9.29
C ALA A 130 -0.83 -6.21 10.20
N ASP A 131 -0.12 -6.23 11.32
CA ASP A 131 -0.08 -5.15 12.30
C ASP A 131 1.06 -4.14 12.08
N ILE A 132 1.86 -4.32 11.02
CA ILE A 132 3.04 -3.48 10.78
C ILE A 132 2.67 -2.00 10.61
N GLU A 133 3.35 -1.13 11.36
CA GLU A 133 3.12 0.33 11.32
C GLU A 133 4.21 1.08 10.53
N LYS A 134 5.45 0.57 10.51
CA LYS A 134 6.56 1.19 9.77
C LYS A 134 7.55 0.15 9.23
N THR A 135 8.19 0.46 8.11
CA THR A 135 9.39 -0.25 7.63
C THR A 135 10.59 0.69 7.59
N GLN A 136 11.77 0.20 7.96
CA GLN A 136 13.03 0.94 7.90
C GLN A 136 13.47 1.11 6.43
N LYS A 137 14.36 2.09 6.18
CA LYS A 137 14.81 2.51 4.83
C LYS A 137 15.24 1.34 3.94
N ASP A 138 15.97 0.38 4.52
CA ASP A 138 16.67 -0.67 3.76
C ASP A 138 15.97 -2.02 3.75
N TRP A 139 14.77 -2.13 4.33
CA TRP A 139 14.13 -3.40 4.62
C TRP A 139 13.98 -4.34 3.43
N PHE A 140 13.66 -3.81 2.25
CA PHE A 140 13.50 -4.61 1.04
C PHE A 140 14.59 -4.31 0.01
N SER A 141 15.64 -3.59 0.40
CA SER A 141 16.72 -3.19 -0.49
C SER A 141 17.64 -4.36 -0.84
N ASN A 142 18.13 -4.41 -2.08
CA ASN A 142 18.98 -5.48 -2.61
C ASN A 142 18.36 -6.88 -2.46
N THR A 143 17.05 -6.99 -2.55
CA THR A 143 16.34 -8.28 -2.49
C THR A 143 16.01 -8.83 -3.87
N LEU A 144 15.77 -10.15 -3.97
CA LEU A 144 15.19 -10.78 -5.16
C LEU A 144 13.65 -10.89 -5.11
N ALA A 145 13.00 -10.19 -4.18
CA ALA A 145 11.56 -10.25 -4.01
C ALA A 145 10.85 -9.75 -5.27
N THR A 146 10.04 -10.62 -5.86
CA THR A 146 9.16 -10.32 -6.99
C THR A 146 7.80 -9.79 -6.55
N GLU A 147 7.42 -10.10 -5.30
CA GLU A 147 6.13 -9.78 -4.70
C GLU A 147 6.32 -9.46 -3.22
N ILE A 148 5.88 -8.27 -2.81
CA ILE A 148 5.82 -7.83 -1.41
C ILE A 148 4.36 -7.52 -1.10
N ILE A 149 3.81 -8.17 -0.07
CA ILE A 149 2.40 -8.09 0.31
C ILE A 149 2.29 -7.45 1.68
N PHE A 150 1.40 -6.46 1.78
CA PHE A 150 0.98 -5.85 3.03
C PHE A 150 -0.48 -6.23 3.28
N PRO A 151 -0.76 -7.24 4.11
CA PRO A 151 -2.13 -7.74 4.31
C PRO A 151 -2.99 -6.83 5.21
N GLY A 152 -2.35 -5.93 5.96
CA GLY A 152 -3.03 -4.99 6.84
C GLY A 152 -3.07 -3.55 6.33
N ASN A 153 -3.69 -2.67 7.11
CA ASN A 153 -3.90 -1.26 6.81
C ASN A 153 -3.32 -0.33 7.90
N LYS A 154 -2.33 -0.80 8.66
CA LYS A 154 -1.68 -0.02 9.71
C LYS A 154 -0.37 0.64 9.27
N LEU A 155 0.20 0.24 8.13
CA LEU A 155 1.48 0.75 7.65
C LEU A 155 1.37 2.25 7.35
N LYS A 156 2.05 3.08 8.13
CA LYS A 156 2.09 4.54 8.01
C LYS A 156 3.31 5.04 7.24
N SER A 157 4.45 4.40 7.43
CA SER A 157 5.71 4.80 6.78
C SER A 157 6.38 3.61 6.11
N PHE A 158 6.71 3.74 4.83
CA PHE A 158 7.41 2.72 4.06
C PHE A 158 8.84 3.20 3.73
N GLY A 159 9.84 2.55 4.31
CA GLY A 159 11.24 2.97 4.18
C GLY A 159 11.82 2.79 2.76
N GLY A 160 11.71 1.61 2.15
CA GLY A 160 12.22 1.40 0.80
C GLY A 160 12.47 -0.05 0.37
N ALA A 161 12.69 -0.20 -0.94
CA ALA A 161 13.05 -1.41 -1.67
C ALA A 161 14.15 -1.10 -2.71
N VAL A 162 15.19 -0.35 -2.32
CA VAL A 162 16.23 0.18 -3.21
C VAL A 162 17.00 -0.95 -3.90
N TYR A 163 17.37 -0.79 -5.17
CA TYR A 163 18.08 -1.81 -5.96
C TYR A 163 17.36 -3.17 -6.03
N ASN A 164 16.02 -3.20 -5.96
CA ASN A 164 15.28 -4.42 -6.25
C ASN A 164 15.06 -4.57 -7.77
N GLU A 165 15.88 -5.42 -8.39
CA GLU A 165 15.85 -5.66 -9.84
C GLU A 165 14.76 -6.65 -10.31
N LYS A 166 14.07 -7.30 -9.37
CA LYS A 166 13.13 -8.41 -9.64
C LYS A 166 11.67 -8.05 -9.37
N LEU A 167 11.41 -7.01 -8.58
CA LEU A 167 10.08 -6.54 -8.26
C LEU A 167 9.36 -6.12 -9.55
N LYS A 168 8.20 -6.71 -9.82
CA LYS A 168 7.41 -6.40 -11.03
C LYS A 168 6.44 -5.24 -10.80
N SER A 169 5.82 -5.25 -9.63
CA SER A 169 4.87 -4.24 -9.18
C SER A 169 4.85 -4.19 -7.66
N ILE A 170 4.45 -3.04 -7.11
CA ILE A 170 4.23 -2.88 -5.67
C ILE A 170 2.96 -2.08 -5.44
N THR A 171 2.15 -2.52 -4.46
CA THR A 171 0.95 -1.81 -4.01
C THR A 171 1.17 -1.40 -2.56
N LEU A 172 1.28 -0.08 -2.33
CA LEU A 172 1.34 0.45 -0.98
C LEU A 172 -0.08 0.54 -0.40
N PRO A 173 -0.30 0.08 0.85
CA PRO A 173 -1.59 0.28 1.52
C PRO A 173 -1.99 1.74 1.58
N ASN A 174 -3.29 2.04 1.48
CA ASN A 174 -3.83 3.41 1.57
C ASN A 174 -3.57 4.09 2.92
N SER A 175 -3.07 3.35 3.92
CA SER A 175 -2.65 3.89 5.21
C SER A 175 -1.27 4.55 5.18
N VAL A 176 -0.48 4.32 4.12
CA VAL A 176 0.88 4.87 4.01
C VAL A 176 0.80 6.37 3.77
N GLU A 177 1.37 7.15 4.67
CA GLU A 177 1.40 8.61 4.61
C GLU A 177 2.78 9.10 4.13
N GLU A 178 3.82 8.29 4.33
CA GLU A 178 5.22 8.61 4.04
C GLU A 178 5.95 7.46 3.34
N ILE A 179 6.82 7.80 2.40
CA ILE A 179 7.84 6.90 1.88
C ILE A 179 9.24 7.47 2.16
N GLY A 180 10.25 6.61 2.30
CA GLY A 180 11.62 7.04 2.58
C GLY A 180 12.29 7.74 1.39
N ALA A 181 13.29 8.58 1.68
CA ALA A 181 14.15 9.14 0.63
C ALA A 181 14.81 8.02 -0.18
N ALA A 182 14.81 8.16 -1.51
CA ALA A 182 15.24 7.14 -2.45
C ALA A 182 14.54 5.77 -2.30
N ALA A 183 13.33 5.70 -1.71
CA ALA A 183 12.64 4.45 -1.37
C ALA A 183 12.62 3.40 -2.48
N PHE A 184 12.56 3.80 -3.74
CA PHE A 184 12.53 2.89 -4.88
C PHE A 184 13.71 3.07 -5.83
N ALA A 185 14.76 3.80 -5.44
CA ALA A 185 15.84 4.11 -6.35
C ALA A 185 16.49 2.83 -6.94
N ASN A 186 16.73 2.86 -8.24
CA ASN A 186 17.25 1.76 -9.06
C ASN A 186 16.47 0.44 -8.97
N SER A 187 15.17 0.52 -8.66
CA SER A 187 14.29 -0.65 -8.70
C SER A 187 13.67 -0.85 -10.09
N ASN A 188 13.26 -2.08 -10.40
CA ASN A 188 12.94 -2.47 -11.78
C ASN A 188 11.47 -2.84 -12.02
N PHE A 189 10.54 -2.22 -11.27
CA PHE A 189 9.10 -2.43 -11.44
C PHE A 189 8.52 -1.64 -12.60
N GLU A 190 7.47 -2.19 -13.22
CA GLU A 190 6.78 -1.57 -14.35
C GLU A 190 5.67 -0.61 -13.91
N SER A 191 5.12 -0.86 -12.72
CA SER A 191 4.04 -0.06 -12.12
C SER A 191 4.12 -0.07 -10.60
N ILE A 192 3.66 1.02 -10.00
CA ILE A 192 3.47 1.16 -8.56
C ILE A 192 2.10 1.77 -8.31
N THR A 193 1.39 1.22 -7.32
CA THR A 193 0.19 1.84 -6.76
C THR A 193 0.60 2.58 -5.50
N LEU A 194 0.62 3.92 -5.57
CA LEU A 194 0.84 4.77 -4.41
C LEU A 194 -0.38 4.79 -3.50
N SER A 195 -0.13 5.03 -2.21
CA SER A 195 -1.20 5.22 -1.22
C SER A 195 -2.00 6.49 -1.51
N THR A 196 -3.32 6.41 -1.35
CA THR A 196 -4.21 7.58 -1.44
C THR A 196 -4.05 8.57 -0.28
N SER A 197 -3.26 8.23 0.74
CA SER A 197 -2.94 9.10 1.89
C SER A 197 -1.52 9.67 1.85
N LEU A 198 -0.72 9.32 0.83
CA LEU A 198 0.67 9.75 0.70
C LEU A 198 0.77 11.26 0.64
N LYS A 199 1.65 11.86 1.46
CA LYS A 199 1.79 13.32 1.58
C LYS A 199 2.87 13.90 0.68
N SER A 200 3.99 13.20 0.54
CA SER A 200 5.12 13.67 -0.26
C SER A 200 5.77 12.54 -1.06
N ILE A 201 6.39 12.90 -2.18
CA ILE A 201 7.35 12.06 -2.88
C ILE A 201 8.74 12.64 -2.59
N PRO A 202 9.56 11.97 -1.75
CA PRO A 202 10.82 12.51 -1.27
C PRO A 202 11.93 12.43 -2.32
N THR A 203 13.05 13.07 -2.01
CA THR A 203 14.22 13.17 -2.89
C THR A 203 14.63 11.81 -3.43
N GLU A 204 14.83 11.74 -4.74
CA GLU A 204 15.27 10.54 -5.48
C GLU A 204 14.33 9.31 -5.36
N ALA A 205 13.09 9.46 -4.89
CA ALA A 205 12.20 8.33 -4.60
C ALA A 205 12.13 7.29 -5.71
N PHE A 206 12.09 7.69 -6.99
CA PHE A 206 12.05 6.79 -8.15
C PHE A 206 13.30 6.88 -9.03
N LYS A 207 14.39 7.51 -8.56
CA LYS A 207 15.62 7.68 -9.33
C LYS A 207 16.09 6.36 -9.94
N GLY A 208 16.31 6.31 -11.24
CA GLY A 208 16.80 5.13 -11.93
C GLY A 208 15.79 3.99 -12.04
N CYS A 209 14.50 4.21 -11.79
CA CYS A 209 13.44 3.22 -12.07
C CYS A 209 13.22 3.08 -13.59
N ARG A 210 14.15 2.38 -14.27
CA ARG A 210 14.25 2.36 -15.74
C ARG A 210 13.08 1.66 -16.44
N ARG A 211 12.32 0.82 -15.73
CA ARG A 211 11.16 0.10 -16.26
C ARG A 211 9.82 0.70 -15.86
N LEU A 212 9.80 1.68 -14.97
CA LEU A 212 8.56 2.32 -14.56
C LEU A 212 7.95 3.02 -15.78
N THR A 213 6.76 2.59 -16.20
CA THR A 213 6.11 3.13 -17.41
C THR A 213 5.03 4.16 -17.12
N LYS A 214 4.37 4.01 -15.97
CA LYS A 214 3.25 4.85 -15.56
C LYS A 214 3.27 5.10 -14.06
N LEU A 215 2.82 6.30 -13.67
CA LEU A 215 2.65 6.68 -12.28
C LEU A 215 1.37 7.49 -12.11
N THR A 216 0.60 7.16 -11.07
CA THR A 216 -0.57 7.94 -10.65
C THR A 216 -0.26 8.68 -9.37
N ILE A 217 -0.35 10.00 -9.42
CA ILE A 217 -0.12 10.92 -8.30
C ILE A 217 -1.46 11.11 -7.54
N PRO A 218 -1.53 10.72 -6.25
CA PRO A 218 -2.78 10.73 -5.49
C PRO A 218 -3.23 12.16 -5.12
N THR A 219 -4.51 12.33 -4.79
CA THR A 219 -5.11 13.61 -4.40
C THR A 219 -4.55 14.19 -3.10
N SER A 220 -3.96 13.35 -2.24
CA SER A 220 -3.40 13.75 -0.95
C SER A 220 -2.02 14.37 -1.03
N LEU A 221 -1.36 14.29 -2.19
CA LEU A 221 0.04 14.67 -2.33
C LEU A 221 0.19 16.20 -2.30
N THR A 222 1.05 16.70 -1.43
CA THR A 222 1.31 18.14 -1.27
C THR A 222 2.72 18.53 -1.66
N GLU A 223 3.61 17.57 -1.92
CA GLU A 223 5.03 17.84 -2.16
C GLU A 223 5.68 16.79 -3.08
N ILE A 224 6.52 17.24 -4.02
CA ILE A 224 7.40 16.40 -4.86
C ILE A 224 8.80 17.01 -4.82
N LYS A 225 9.76 16.26 -4.29
CA LYS A 225 11.14 16.72 -4.05
C LYS A 225 12.05 16.54 -5.28
N ASP A 226 13.32 16.89 -5.10
CA ASP A 226 14.38 16.79 -6.10
C ASP A 226 14.59 15.40 -6.72
N ASN A 227 14.92 15.39 -8.01
CA ASN A 227 15.48 14.25 -8.73
C ASN A 227 14.62 12.98 -8.64
N VAL A 228 13.31 13.15 -8.44
CA VAL A 228 12.37 12.04 -8.20
C VAL A 228 12.35 11.09 -9.39
N PHE A 229 12.42 11.61 -10.61
CA PHE A 229 12.30 10.84 -11.86
C PHE A 229 13.60 10.75 -12.66
N THR A 230 14.73 11.20 -12.12
CA THR A 230 16.04 11.16 -12.79
C THR A 230 16.36 9.73 -13.21
N GLY A 231 16.60 9.50 -14.50
CA GLY A 231 16.92 8.16 -15.03
C GLY A 231 15.73 7.19 -15.16
N CYS A 232 14.49 7.65 -14.96
CA CYS A 232 13.28 6.88 -15.32
C CYS A 232 13.07 6.84 -16.85
N ALA A 233 13.90 6.07 -17.54
CA ALA A 233 14.00 6.10 -19.00
C ALA A 233 12.70 5.74 -19.75
N GLN A 234 11.77 5.01 -19.13
CA GLN A 234 10.52 4.53 -19.74
C GLN A 234 9.25 5.17 -19.15
N LEU A 235 9.36 6.13 -18.24
CA LEU A 235 8.20 6.74 -17.59
C LEU A 235 7.49 7.68 -18.56
N LYS A 236 6.48 7.14 -19.26
CA LYS A 236 5.76 7.83 -20.33
C LYS A 236 4.44 8.44 -19.86
N GLU A 237 3.85 7.95 -18.78
CA GLU A 237 2.52 8.38 -18.34
C GLU A 237 2.55 8.80 -16.87
N ILE A 238 2.24 10.07 -16.60
CA ILE A 238 2.04 10.56 -15.23
C ILE A 238 0.63 11.15 -15.16
N THR A 239 -0.21 10.60 -14.27
CA THR A 239 -1.59 11.07 -14.08
C THR A 239 -1.73 11.71 -12.72
N PHE A 240 -2.16 12.98 -12.68
CA PHE A 240 -2.51 13.66 -11.45
C PHE A 240 -4.01 13.50 -11.16
N LEU A 241 -4.35 13.03 -9.96
CA LEU A 241 -5.74 12.89 -9.55
C LEU A 241 -6.30 14.14 -8.83
N CYS A 242 -5.43 15.05 -8.39
CA CYS A 242 -5.85 16.20 -7.60
C CYS A 242 -6.63 17.21 -8.47
N PRO A 243 -7.88 17.60 -8.10
CA PRO A 243 -8.69 18.52 -8.91
C PRO A 243 -8.11 19.94 -9.01
N ALA A 244 -7.08 20.24 -8.21
CA ALA A 244 -6.23 21.42 -8.35
C ALA A 244 -4.84 21.06 -7.78
N PRO A 245 -3.74 21.63 -8.30
CA PRO A 245 -2.43 21.40 -7.70
C PRO A 245 -2.42 21.93 -6.25
N THR A 246 -2.13 21.03 -5.32
CA THR A 246 -2.00 21.30 -3.88
C THR A 246 -0.58 21.71 -3.49
N PHE A 247 0.39 21.49 -4.38
CA PHE A 247 1.76 21.95 -4.27
C PHE A 247 1.93 23.30 -4.99
N THR A 248 2.65 24.22 -4.36
CA THR A 248 3.13 25.47 -4.97
C THR A 248 4.55 25.30 -5.50
N THR A 249 5.10 26.33 -6.15
CA THR A 249 6.51 26.32 -6.59
C THR A 249 7.51 26.19 -5.44
N ASN A 250 7.09 26.44 -4.18
CA ASN A 250 7.94 26.24 -3.01
C ASN A 250 7.87 24.80 -2.48
N ASP A 251 6.83 24.06 -2.86
CA ASP A 251 6.59 22.65 -2.49
C ASP A 251 7.03 21.69 -3.61
N LEU A 252 7.48 22.24 -4.73
CA LEU A 252 8.17 21.56 -5.80
C LEU A 252 9.61 22.03 -5.78
N ASP A 253 10.51 21.08 -5.58
CA ASP A 253 11.91 21.41 -5.69
C ASP A 253 12.27 21.69 -7.16
N GLU A 254 13.22 22.60 -7.39
CA GLU A 254 13.53 23.10 -8.74
C GLU A 254 13.97 21.98 -9.70
N ASN A 255 14.47 20.87 -9.13
CA ASN A 255 15.01 19.73 -9.85
C ASN A 255 14.09 18.49 -9.81
N ALA A 256 12.83 18.60 -9.40
CA ALA A 256 11.92 17.43 -9.33
C ALA A 256 11.80 16.65 -10.66
N PHE A 257 11.83 17.38 -11.78
CA PHE A 257 11.83 16.85 -13.14
C PHE A 257 13.14 17.11 -13.89
N GLU A 258 14.23 17.41 -13.17
CA GLU A 258 15.57 17.48 -13.76
C GLU A 258 15.93 16.11 -14.36
N ASP A 259 16.55 16.13 -15.54
CA ASP A 259 16.91 14.93 -16.32
C ASP A 259 15.75 13.97 -16.65
N PHE A 260 14.49 14.43 -16.54
CA PHE A 260 13.35 13.67 -17.05
C PHE A 260 13.52 13.42 -18.55
N ASN A 261 13.30 12.18 -18.99
CA ASN A 261 13.46 11.82 -20.39
C ASN A 261 12.29 12.36 -21.23
N TYR A 262 12.40 13.58 -21.77
CA TYR A 262 11.37 14.13 -22.67
C TYR A 262 11.42 13.57 -24.11
N SER A 263 12.44 12.79 -24.45
CA SER A 263 12.57 12.18 -25.80
C SER A 263 11.58 11.05 -26.06
N ILE A 264 11.03 10.45 -24.99
CA ILE A 264 9.97 9.43 -25.06
C ILE A 264 8.57 10.03 -25.20
N GLU A 265 8.47 11.35 -25.38
CA GLU A 265 7.21 12.08 -25.53
C GLU A 265 6.19 11.76 -24.43
N PRO A 266 6.51 12.08 -23.16
CA PRO A 266 5.64 11.75 -22.03
C PRO A 266 4.27 12.42 -22.16
N THR A 267 3.29 11.86 -21.46
CA THR A 267 1.99 12.47 -21.25
C THR A 267 1.76 12.70 -19.77
N PHE A 268 1.49 13.97 -19.41
CA PHE A 268 1.05 14.39 -18.09
C PHE A 268 -0.45 14.65 -18.14
N THR A 269 -1.24 13.71 -17.63
CA THR A 269 -2.70 13.84 -17.58
C THR A 269 -3.09 14.55 -16.29
N VAL A 270 -3.83 15.65 -16.42
CA VAL A 270 -4.39 16.41 -15.30
C VAL A 270 -5.92 16.46 -15.41
N PRO A 271 -6.65 16.75 -14.33
CA PRO A 271 -8.10 16.88 -14.42
C PRO A 271 -8.55 17.99 -15.38
N LYS A 272 -9.76 17.82 -15.93
CA LYS A 272 -10.34 18.75 -16.90
C LYS A 272 -10.37 20.19 -16.39
N GLY A 273 -9.95 21.13 -17.24
CA GLY A 273 -9.89 22.56 -16.91
C GLY A 273 -8.78 22.96 -15.94
N THR A 274 -7.80 22.10 -15.66
CA THR A 274 -6.74 22.38 -14.67
C THR A 274 -5.34 22.52 -15.28
N LYS A 275 -5.19 22.34 -16.60
CA LYS A 275 -3.88 22.38 -17.26
C LYS A 275 -3.06 23.62 -16.93
N ASP A 276 -3.65 24.80 -17.04
CA ASP A 276 -2.95 26.06 -16.77
C ASP A 276 -2.54 26.20 -15.29
N ALA A 277 -3.36 25.68 -14.37
CA ALA A 277 -3.05 25.69 -12.94
C ALA A 277 -1.84 24.78 -12.64
N TYR A 278 -1.80 23.58 -13.23
CA TYR A 278 -0.68 22.65 -13.07
C TYR A 278 0.62 23.19 -13.69
N LEU A 279 0.55 23.76 -14.89
CA LEU A 279 1.72 24.40 -15.51
C LEU A 279 2.26 25.52 -14.64
N LYS A 280 1.38 26.37 -14.09
CA LYS A 280 1.77 27.43 -13.16
C LYS A 280 2.38 26.88 -11.88
N ALA A 281 1.79 25.85 -11.28
CA ALA A 281 2.28 25.23 -10.06
C ALA A 281 3.71 24.68 -10.24
N LEU A 282 3.98 24.07 -11.40
CA LEU A 282 5.29 23.50 -11.78
C LEU A 282 6.30 24.55 -12.29
N ASN A 283 6.01 25.84 -12.12
CA ASN A 283 6.81 26.95 -12.65
C ASN A 283 7.08 26.84 -14.17
N TRP A 284 6.16 26.23 -14.91
CA TRP A 284 6.24 26.06 -16.36
C TRP A 284 5.32 27.05 -17.07
N SER A 285 5.89 27.80 -18.00
CA SER A 285 5.10 28.65 -18.90
C SER A 285 4.20 27.79 -19.78
N PRO A 286 2.96 28.24 -20.11
CA PRO A 286 2.12 27.60 -21.12
C PRO A 286 2.78 27.47 -22.51
N LYS A 287 3.81 28.27 -22.78
CA LYS A 287 4.61 28.22 -24.02
C LYS A 287 5.87 27.35 -23.90
N SER A 288 6.14 26.79 -22.73
CA SER A 288 7.30 25.93 -22.52
C SER A 288 7.20 24.68 -23.39
N ARG A 289 8.35 24.16 -23.85
CA ARG A 289 8.41 22.89 -24.61
C ARG A 289 7.80 21.73 -23.84
N VAL A 290 7.74 21.79 -22.51
CA VAL A 290 7.12 20.77 -21.67
C VAL A 290 5.60 20.87 -21.61
N ALA A 291 5.02 22.05 -21.86
CA ALA A 291 3.57 22.27 -21.77
C ALA A 291 2.76 21.49 -22.82
N LYS A 292 3.40 21.11 -23.93
CA LYS A 292 2.80 20.26 -24.96
C LYS A 292 2.50 18.84 -24.46
N TYR A 293 3.22 18.38 -23.42
CA TYR A 293 3.04 17.06 -22.84
C TYR A 293 1.87 17.00 -21.85
N PHE A 294 1.30 18.14 -21.46
CA PHE A 294 0.12 18.19 -20.59
C PHE A 294 -1.16 18.01 -21.40
N VAL A 295 -1.98 17.05 -20.99
CA VAL A 295 -3.32 16.80 -21.53
C VAL A 295 -4.33 16.83 -20.39
N GLU A 296 -5.55 17.26 -20.71
CA GLU A 296 -6.65 17.20 -19.77
C GLU A 296 -7.39 15.88 -19.92
N ALA A 297 -7.83 15.31 -18.79
CA ALA A 297 -8.75 14.18 -18.80
C ALA A 297 -10.09 14.58 -19.47
N GLU A 298 -10.74 13.62 -20.12
CA GLU A 298 -12.01 13.82 -20.83
C GLU A 298 -13.17 14.29 -19.91
#